data_AF-A0A2S8FZI6-F1
#
_entry.id   AF-A0A2S8FZI6-F1
#
_cell.length_a   1.000
_cell.length_b   1.000
_cell.length_c   1.000
_cell.angle_alpha   90.00
_cell.angle_beta   90.00
_cell.angle_gamma   90.00
#
_symmetry.space_group_name_H-M   'P 1'
#
loop_
_entity.id
_entity.type
_entity.pdbx_description
1 polymer ?
#
loop_
_entity_poly.entity_id
_entity_poly.type
_entity_poly.pdbx_seq_one_letter_code
_entity_poly.pdbx_strand_id
1 'polypeptide(L)' 'MTKSTTQVVNDLLTRRDAVLQQLAEMAVTSPGGLPNTSGTGDHIDHVGLRQSLYAELNEIDSLLARMEGPRESISQGRLT' A
#
# COMPACT_ATOMS: atom_id res chain seq x y z
N MET A 1 13.24 17.70 13.91
CA MET A 1 13.72 16.36 14.32
C MET A 1 13.71 15.48 13.09
N THR A 2 14.86 14.98 12.65
CA THR A 2 14.96 13.99 11.58
C THR A 2 14.56 12.63 12.13
N LYS A 3 13.55 11.98 11.53
CA LYS A 3 13.17 10.62 11.91
C LYS A 3 14.30 9.67 11.57
N SER A 4 14.61 8.72 12.45
CA SER A 4 15.57 7.65 12.16
C SER A 4 15.00 6.72 11.08
N THR A 5 15.87 6.07 10.30
CA THR A 5 15.45 5.13 9.23
C THR A 5 14.47 4.07 9.74
N THR A 6 14.70 3.51 10.93
CA THR A 6 13.78 2.55 11.57
C THR A 6 12.40 3.14 11.86
N GLN A 7 12.32 4.42 12.26
CA GLN A 7 11.04 5.10 12.48
C GLN A 7 10.31 5.31 11.15
N VAL A 8 11.03 5.69 10.09
CA VAL A 8 10.46 5.86 8.74
C VAL A 8 9.91 4.53 8.20
N VAL A 9 10.64 3.44 8.39
CA VAL A 9 10.17 2.09 7.98
C VAL A 9 8.94 1.67 8.77
N ASN A 10 8.92 1.86 10.10
CA ASN A 10 7.74 1.55 10.92
C ASN A 10 6.52 2.39 10.54
N ASP A 11 6.72 3.68 10.25
CA ASP A 11 5.64 4.57 9.79
C ASP A 11 5.07 4.09 8.44
N LEU A 12 5.94 3.69 7.51
CA LEU A 12 5.53 3.18 6.19
C LEU A 12 4.82 1.83 6.28
N LEU A 13 5.27 0.92 7.15
CA LEU A 13 4.59 -0.34 7.43
C LEU A 13 3.21 -0.11 8.07
N THR A 14 3.12 0.82 9.03
CA THR A 14 1.84 1.20 9.65
C THR A 14 0.88 1.78 8.62
N ARG A 15 1.39 2.61 7.69
CA ARG A 15 0.59 3.17 6.61
C ARG A 15 0.14 2.10 5.63
N ARG A 16 1.01 1.14 5.28
CA ARG A 16 0.67 0.00 4.42
C ARG A 16 -0.49 -0.80 5.00
N ASP A 17 -0.45 -1.08 6.30
CA ASP A 17 -1.50 -1.82 7.01
C ASP A 17 -2.85 -1.07 6.97
N ALA A 18 -2.83 0.24 7.22
CA ALA A 18 -4.03 1.08 7.14
C ALA A 18 -4.63 1.14 5.71
N VAL A 19 -3.80 1.15 4.66
CA VAL A 19 -4.26 1.10 3.26
C VAL A 19 -4.86 -0.26 2.92
N LEU A 20 -4.23 -1.35 3.37
CA LEU A 20 -4.74 -2.72 3.19
C LEU A 20 -6.08 -2.92 3.93
N GLN A 21 -6.22 -2.36 5.12
CA GLN A 21 -7.47 -2.39 5.87
C GLN A 21 -8.58 -1.65 5.11
N GLN A 22 -8.31 -0.44 4.62
CA GLN A 22 -9.27 0.32 3.79
C GLN A 22 -9.67 -0.45 2.52
N LEU A 23 -8.70 -1.08 1.83
CA LEU A 23 -8.98 -1.94 0.68
C LEU A 23 -9.85 -3.15 1.05
N ALA A 24 -9.61 -3.77 2.21
CA ALA A 24 -10.40 -4.88 2.71
C ALA A 24 -11.83 -4.43 3.08
N GLU A 25 -12.00 -3.30 3.74
CA GLU A 25 -13.31 -2.71 4.05
C GLU A 25 -14.09 -2.39 2.77
N MET A 26 -13.42 -1.89 1.73
CA MET A 26 -14.01 -1.67 0.41
C MET A 26 -14.35 -2.97 -0.35
N ALA A 27 -13.63 -4.06 -0.10
CA ALA A 27 -13.93 -5.36 -0.70
C ALA A 27 -15.10 -6.06 0.00
N VAL A 28 -15.17 -5.97 1.33
CA VAL A 28 -16.23 -6.55 2.16
C VAL A 28 -17.56 -5.83 1.93
N THR A 29 -17.54 -4.53 1.65
CA THR A 29 -18.76 -3.74 1.40
C THR A 29 -19.38 -3.95 0.02
N SER A 30 -18.74 -4.67 -0.93
CA SER A 30 -19.46 -5.27 -2.08
C SER A 30 -18.58 -6.17 -2.97
N PRO A 31 -18.87 -7.47 -3.07
CA PRO A 31 -18.50 -8.24 -4.25
C PRO A 31 -19.47 -7.88 -5.40
N GLY A 32 -19.17 -6.78 -6.10
CA GLY A 32 -19.79 -6.41 -7.39
C GLY A 32 -20.99 -5.45 -7.38
N GLY A 33 -21.36 -4.81 -6.27
CA GLY A 33 -22.76 -4.39 -6.08
C GLY A 33 -23.09 -2.94 -5.72
N LEU A 34 -22.18 -1.96 -5.82
CA LEU A 34 -22.62 -0.56 -5.74
C LEU A 34 -22.31 0.12 -7.08
N PRO A 35 -23.32 0.42 -7.92
CA PRO A 35 -23.10 1.34 -9.02
C PRO A 35 -22.56 2.64 -8.43
N ASN A 36 -21.63 3.31 -9.12
CA ASN A 36 -21.31 4.71 -8.82
C ASN A 36 -22.65 5.42 -8.64
N THR A 37 -22.99 5.79 -7.40
CA THR A 37 -24.35 6.18 -7.10
C THR A 37 -24.58 7.53 -7.74
N SER A 38 -25.29 7.53 -8.88
CA SER A 38 -25.87 8.72 -9.51
C SER A 38 -27.05 9.25 -8.67
N GLY A 39 -26.82 9.47 -7.38
CA GLY A 39 -27.78 10.07 -6.45
C GLY A 39 -27.36 11.50 -6.14
N THR A 40 -28.31 12.41 -6.14
CA THR A 40 -28.13 13.85 -5.89
C THR A 40 -27.57 14.07 -4.48
N GLY A 41 -26.24 14.19 -4.34
CA GLY A 41 -25.63 14.69 -3.11
C GLY A 41 -24.17 14.33 -2.90
N ASP A 42 -23.76 13.07 -3.17
CA ASP A 42 -22.41 12.62 -2.81
C ASP A 42 -21.96 11.53 -3.80
N HIS A 43 -21.20 11.93 -4.81
CA HIS A 43 -20.59 11.01 -5.78
C HIS A 43 -19.31 10.47 -5.15
N ILE A 44 -19.40 9.35 -4.43
CA ILE A 44 -18.22 8.63 -3.98
C ILE A 44 -17.72 7.78 -5.16
N ASP A 45 -16.65 8.23 -5.80
CA ASP A 45 -16.00 7.47 -6.87
C ASP A 45 -15.19 6.32 -6.25
N HIS A 46 -15.87 5.20 -6.00
CA HIS A 46 -15.27 4.02 -5.39
C HIS A 46 -14.16 3.41 -6.25
N VAL A 47 -14.22 3.59 -7.57
CA VAL A 47 -13.23 3.09 -8.53
C VAL A 47 -11.93 3.90 -8.44
N GLY A 48 -12.00 5.22 -8.49
CA GLY A 48 -10.86 6.13 -8.36
C GLY A 48 -10.25 6.10 -6.96
N LEU A 49 -11.07 5.94 -5.92
CA LEU A 49 -10.59 5.69 -4.56
C LEU A 49 -9.80 4.39 -4.49
N ARG A 50 -10.32 3.30 -5.05
CA ARG A 50 -9.62 2.00 -5.10
C ARG A 50 -8.32 2.09 -5.88
N GLN A 51 -8.31 2.76 -7.04
CA GLN A 51 -7.09 2.98 -7.82
C GLN A 51 -6.05 3.79 -7.04
N SER A 52 -6.47 4.85 -6.35
CA SER A 52 -5.59 5.68 -5.53
C SER A 52 -4.97 4.90 -4.38
N LEU A 53 -5.74 4.03 -3.71
CA LEU A 53 -5.22 3.16 -2.64
C LEU A 53 -4.20 2.13 -3.16
N TYR A 54 -4.43 1.55 -4.34
CA TYR A 54 -3.44 0.67 -4.97
C TYR A 54 -2.18 1.42 -5.40
N ALA A 55 -2.31 2.65 -5.90
CA ALA A 55 -1.18 3.50 -6.24
C ALA A 55 -0.35 3.83 -4.99
N GLU A 56 -1.01 4.24 -3.89
CA GLU A 56 -0.36 4.52 -2.61
C GLU A 56 0.38 3.28 -2.08
N LEU A 57 -0.23 2.09 -2.17
CA LEU A 57 0.41 0.84 -1.77
C LEU A 57 1.70 0.58 -2.56
N ASN A 58 1.65 0.76 -3.88
CA ASN A 58 2.80 0.58 -4.76
C ASN A 58 3.93 1.59 -4.48
N GLU A 59 3.59 2.83 -4.15
CA GLU A 59 4.57 3.84 -3.73
C GLU A 59 5.23 3.45 -2.40
N ILE A 60 4.45 2.98 -1.42
CA ILE A 60 4.97 2.52 -0.12
C ILE A 60 5.92 1.34 -0.32
N ASP A 61 5.54 0.34 -1.12
CA ASP A 61 6.40 -0.81 -1.43
C ASP A 61 7.68 -0.38 -2.17
N SER A 62 7.59 0.56 -3.11
CA SER A 62 8.76 1.09 -3.82
C SER A 62 9.72 1.83 -2.88
N LEU A 63 9.19 2.59 -1.92
CA LEU A 63 9.98 3.26 -0.89
C LEU A 63 10.64 2.26 0.06
N LEU A 64 9.91 1.24 0.50
CA LEU A 64 10.43 0.15 1.33
C LEU A 64 11.56 -0.60 0.60
N ALA A 65 11.35 -1.01 -0.66
CA ALA A 65 12.35 -1.68 -1.46
C ALA A 65 13.62 -0.83 -1.65
N ARG A 66 13.46 0.48 -1.85
CA ARG A 66 14.60 1.40 -1.97
C ARG A 66 15.38 1.54 -0.67
N MET A 67 14.71 1.47 0.48
CA MET A 67 15.36 1.52 1.80
C MET A 67 15.99 0.20 2.22
N GLU A 68 15.43 -0.95 1.81
CA GLU A 68 16.05 -2.26 2.02
C GLU A 68 17.34 -2.43 1.19
N GLY A 69 17.51 -1.64 0.13
CA GLY A 69 18.68 -1.65 -0.74
C GLY A 69 18.79 -2.93 -1.57
N PRO A 70 19.79 -3.02 -2.46
CA PRO A 70 20.07 -4.26 -3.16
C PRO A 70 20.45 -5.31 -2.12
N ARG A 71 19.58 -6.30 -1.93
CA ARG A 71 19.95 -7.55 -1.27
C ARG A 71 20.98 -8.21 -2.17
N GLU A 72 22.26 -7.93 -1.96
CA GLU A 72 23.32 -8.75 -2.51
C GLU A 72 23.06 -10.16 -1.98
N SER A 73 22.44 -10.99 -2.82
CA SER A 73 22.41 -12.42 -2.61
C SER A 73 23.84 -12.88 -2.81
N ILE A 74 24.65 -12.74 -1.76
CA ILE A 74 25.94 -13.40 -1.68
C ILE A 74 25.58 -14.87 -1.65
N SER A 75 25.51 -15.48 -2.84
CA SER A 75 25.57 -16.92 -2.97
C SER A 75 26.90 -17.31 -2.35
N GLN A 76 26.88 -17.68 -1.06
CA GLN A 76 27.93 -18.45 -0.42
C GLN A 76 27.93 -19.84 -1.07
N GLY A 77 28.27 -19.88 -2.36
CA GLY A 77 28.73 -21.07 -3.05
C GLY A 77 30.10 -21.38 -2.48
N ARG A 78 30.10 -22.21 -1.44
CA ARG A 78 31.28 -22.75 -0.76
C ARG A 78 32.31 -23.25 -1.77
N LEU A 79 33.57 -22.86 -1.56
CA LEU A 79 34.76 -23.48 -2.15
C LEU A 79 34.73 -25.00 -1.94
N THR A 80 34.78 -25.76 -3.03
CA THR A 80 35.58 -26.99 -3.21
C THR A 80 35.75 -27.24 -4.70
#